data_AF-A0A235FEB6-F1
#
_entry.id   AF-A0A235FEB6-F1
#
_cell.length_a   1.000
_cell.length_b   1.000
_cell.length_c   1.000
_cell.angle_alpha   90.00
_cell.angle_beta   90.00
_cell.angle_gamma   90.00
#
_symmetry.space_group_name_H-M   'P 1'
#
loop_
_entity.id
_entity.type
_entity.pdbx_description
1 polymer ?
#
loop_
_entity_poly.entity_id
_entity_poly.type
_entity_poly.pdbx_seq_one_letter_code
_entity_poly.pdbx_strand_id
1 'polypeptide(L)'
;MAKSKAKKQREKSVREGKRSPASGRSIYAIADLRTRRTKTKQEKLQQNKHKGRSHQSYEDGGSSFYHVKCLRRSLHYRILKLAG
;
A
#
# COMPACT_ATOMS: atom_id res chain seq x y z
N MET A 1 -4.95 32.23 12.00
CA MET A 1 -4.17 32.21 10.75
C MET A 1 -4.48 33.45 9.92
N ALA A 2 -3.53 34.37 9.81
CA ALA A 2 -3.73 35.55 8.96
C ALA A 2 -3.69 35.15 7.48
N LYS A 3 -4.54 35.77 6.65
CA LYS A 3 -4.45 35.63 5.18
C LYS A 3 -3.09 36.14 4.70
N SER A 4 -2.50 35.47 3.70
CA SER A 4 -1.29 35.97 3.07
C SER A 4 -1.50 37.34 2.42
N LYS A 5 -0.44 38.15 2.35
CA LYS A 5 -0.47 39.47 1.70
C LYS A 5 -1.03 39.39 0.27
N ALA A 6 -0.63 38.37 -0.49
CA ALA A 6 -1.11 38.13 -1.84
C ALA A 6 -2.63 37.85 -1.89
N LYS A 7 -3.18 37.08 -0.94
CA LYS A 7 -4.64 36.83 -0.89
C LYS A 7 -5.41 38.12 -0.57
N LYS A 8 -4.90 38.94 0.36
CA LYS A 8 -5.50 40.24 0.70
C LYS A 8 -5.55 41.20 -0.49
N GLN A 9 -4.49 41.27 -1.29
CA GLN A 9 -4.45 42.10 -2.49
C GLN A 9 -5.46 41.65 -3.55
N ARG A 10 -5.57 40.34 -3.81
CA ARG A 10 -6.57 39.82 -4.76
C ARG A 10 -8.00 40.14 -4.34
N GLU A 11 -8.32 39.96 -3.07
CA GLU A 11 -9.64 40.31 -2.50
C GLU A 11 -9.92 41.81 -2.60
N LYS A 12 -8.90 42.66 -2.39
CA LYS A 12 -9.02 44.12 -2.57
C LYS A 12 -9.36 44.48 -4.03
N SER A 13 -8.66 43.93 -5.01
CA SER A 13 -8.93 44.20 -6.43
C SER A 13 -10.36 43.84 -6.83
N VAL A 14 -10.88 42.70 -6.35
CA VAL A 14 -12.26 42.29 -6.63
C VAL A 14 -13.27 43.25 -5.97
N ARG A 15 -13.01 43.69 -4.73
CA ARG A 15 -13.86 44.68 -4.04
C ARG A 15 -13.91 46.02 -4.77
N GLU A 16 -12.81 46.42 -5.38
CA GLU A 16 -12.69 47.66 -6.16
C GLU A 16 -13.26 47.53 -7.58
N GLY A 17 -13.85 46.38 -7.95
CA GLY A 17 -14.40 46.14 -9.28
C GLY A 17 -13.36 45.90 -10.38
N LYS A 18 -12.08 45.73 -10.01
CA LYS A 18 -11.02 45.40 -10.97
C LYS A 18 -11.16 43.95 -11.44
N ARG A 19 -10.62 43.65 -12.62
CA ARG A 19 -10.61 42.29 -13.19
C ARG A 19 -10.08 41.29 -12.18
N SER A 20 -10.82 40.20 -11.98
CA SER A 20 -10.43 39.14 -11.06
C SER A 20 -9.10 38.52 -11.48
N PRO A 21 -8.06 38.50 -10.61
CA PRO A 21 -6.79 37.85 -10.89
C PRO A 21 -6.92 36.33 -11.08
N ALA A 22 -8.04 35.74 -10.66
CA ALA A 22 -8.31 34.32 -10.88
C ALA A 22 -8.66 34.04 -12.36
N SER A 23 -9.33 34.98 -13.05
CA SER A 23 -9.76 34.83 -14.44
C SER A 23 -8.61 34.86 -15.45
N GLY A 24 -7.40 35.25 -15.05
CA GLY A 24 -6.20 35.23 -15.88
C GLY A 24 -5.24 34.09 -15.55
N ARG A 25 -5.62 33.13 -14.70
CA ARG A 25 -4.75 32.00 -14.36
C ARG A 25 -4.72 31.00 -15.51
N SER A 26 -3.52 30.53 -15.86
CA SER A 26 -3.33 29.46 -16.83
C SER A 26 -3.84 28.12 -16.26
N ILE A 27 -4.11 27.17 -17.15
CA ILE A 27 -4.56 25.81 -16.82
C ILE A 27 -3.55 25.12 -15.89
N TYR A 28 -2.26 25.43 -16.01
CA TYR A 28 -1.19 24.91 -15.17
C TYR A 28 -1.29 25.31 -13.69
N ALA A 29 -2.01 26.39 -13.38
CA ALA A 29 -2.26 26.78 -11.99
C ALA A 29 -3.30 25.88 -11.30
N ILE A 30 -4.10 25.16 -12.08
CA ILE A 30 -5.15 24.25 -11.62
C ILE A 30 -4.68 22.80 -11.73
N ALA A 31 -3.96 22.48 -12.81
CA ALA A 31 -3.45 21.14 -13.05
C ALA A 31 -2.40 20.75 -12.01
N ASP A 32 -2.51 19.56 -11.45
CA ASP A 32 -1.44 18.96 -10.68
C ASP A 32 -0.36 18.44 -11.64
N LEU A 33 0.73 19.21 -11.76
CA LEU A 33 1.87 18.85 -12.62
C LEU A 33 2.79 17.80 -11.97
N ARG A 34 2.45 17.29 -10.79
CA ARG A 34 3.18 16.21 -10.14
C ARG A 34 2.77 14.89 -10.79
N THR A 35 3.30 14.69 -12.00
CA THR A 35 3.18 13.47 -12.80
C THR A 35 3.69 12.23 -12.05
N ARG A 36 3.34 11.05 -12.59
CA ARG A 36 3.66 9.67 -12.14
C ARG A 36 4.85 9.61 -11.17
N ARG A 37 4.55 9.54 -9.87
CA ARG A 37 5.55 9.28 -8.83
C ARG A 37 5.68 7.79 -8.59
N THR A 38 6.91 7.32 -8.42
CA THR A 38 7.15 5.98 -7.89
C THR A 38 6.78 5.94 -6.41
N LYS A 39 6.50 4.75 -5.90
CA LYS A 39 6.07 4.57 -4.52
C LYS A 39 7.19 4.94 -3.55
N THR A 40 6.85 5.59 -2.44
CA THR A 40 7.79 5.81 -1.34
C THR A 40 8.14 4.49 -0.64
N LYS A 41 9.25 4.46 0.11
CA LYS A 41 9.66 3.26 0.87
C LYS A 41 8.55 2.77 1.82
N GLN A 42 7.88 3.70 2.50
CA GLN A 42 6.78 3.38 3.42
C GLN A 42 5.58 2.77 2.68
N GLU A 43 5.17 3.37 1.56
CA GLU A 43 4.09 2.82 0.71
C GLU A 43 4.42 1.44 0.17
N LYS A 44 5.69 1.17 -0.14
CA LYS A 44 6.13 -0.14 -0.62
C LYS A 44 6.11 -1.19 0.49
N LEU A 45 6.53 -0.84 1.70
CA LEU A 45 6.50 -1.74 2.87
C LEU A 45 5.08 -2.08 3.31
N GLN A 46 4.16 -1.11 3.23
CA GLN A 46 2.75 -1.31 3.55
C GLN A 46 1.97 -2.02 2.43
N GLN A 47 2.56 -2.18 1.24
CA GLN A 47 1.88 -2.83 0.13
C GLN A 47 1.87 -4.36 0.31
N ASN A 48 0.71 -4.91 0.64
CA ASN A 48 0.48 -6.35 0.54
C ASN A 48 -0.02 -6.74 -0.87
N LYS A 49 0.90 -6.79 -1.85
CA LYS A 49 0.58 -7.08 -3.26
C LYS A 49 0.15 -8.54 -3.48
N HIS A 50 0.75 -9.46 -2.73
CA HIS A 50 0.52 -10.89 -2.87
C HIS A 50 -0.13 -11.41 -1.58
N LYS A 51 -1.46 -11.32 -1.49
CA LYS A 51 -2.27 -11.83 -0.36
C LYS A 51 -2.32 -13.37 -0.30
N GLY A 52 -1.30 -14.04 -0.82
CA GLY A 52 -1.20 -15.49 -0.88
C GLY A 52 -0.49 -16.02 0.36
N ARG A 53 -1.28 -16.41 1.37
CA ARG A 53 -0.93 -17.38 2.42
C ARG A 53 0.37 -17.08 3.19
N SER A 54 0.48 -15.92 3.84
CA SER A 54 1.33 -15.88 5.05
C SER A 54 0.53 -16.55 6.17
N HIS A 55 0.66 -17.87 6.29
CA HIS A 55 0.37 -18.69 7.47
C HIS A 55 -0.57 -18.04 8.51
N GLN A 56 -1.81 -17.75 8.12
CA GLN A 56 -2.86 -17.36 9.05
C GLN A 56 -3.62 -18.65 9.41
N SER A 57 -2.86 -19.57 9.97
CA SER A 57 -3.31 -20.85 10.50
C SER A 57 -2.47 -21.12 11.75
N TYR A 58 -2.50 -20.16 12.68
CA TYR A 58 -2.16 -20.41 14.08
C TYR A 58 -3.41 -20.60 14.93
N GLU A 59 -4.57 -20.73 14.29
CA GLU A 59 -5.78 -21.23 14.92
C GLU A 59 -6.22 -22.43 14.08
N ASP A 60 -6.14 -23.60 14.71
CA ASP A 60 -6.64 -24.90 14.31
C ASP A 60 -5.86 -25.72 13.25
N GLY A 61 -5.01 -26.65 13.74
CA GLY A 61 -4.95 -28.02 13.22
C GLY A 61 -4.26 -28.33 11.88
N GLY A 62 -3.51 -27.42 11.26
CA GLY A 62 -3.06 -27.58 9.86
C GLY A 62 -1.61 -28.04 9.62
N SER A 63 -1.36 -29.35 9.67
CA SER A 63 -0.32 -30.10 8.90
C SER A 63 0.97 -29.34 8.50
N SER A 64 2.00 -29.41 9.35
CA SER A 64 3.38 -29.15 8.93
C SER A 64 3.80 -30.13 7.83
N PHE A 65 4.25 -29.60 6.68
CA PHE A 65 4.78 -30.36 5.53
C PHE A 65 5.93 -31.32 5.91
N TYR A 66 6.57 -31.11 7.06
CA TYR A 66 7.63 -31.96 7.60
C TYR A 66 7.10 -33.11 8.48
N HIS A 67 5.85 -33.06 8.95
CA HIS A 67 5.31 -34.08 9.86
C HIS A 67 4.84 -35.36 9.13
N VAL A 68 4.32 -35.22 7.90
CA VAL A 68 3.82 -36.36 7.10
C VAL A 68 4.96 -37.24 6.57
N LYS A 69 6.14 -36.67 6.29
CA LYS A 69 7.29 -37.44 5.76
C LYS A 69 7.98 -38.31 6.83
N CYS A 70 7.90 -37.95 8.11
CA CYS A 70 8.51 -38.74 9.19
C CYS A 70 7.68 -40.00 9.51
N LEU A 71 6.35 -39.89 9.57
CA LEU A 71 5.47 -41.01 9.89
C LEU A 71 5.44 -42.08 8.78
N ARG A 72 5.54 -41.68 7.51
CA ARG A 72 5.57 -42.64 6.39
C ARG A 72 6.88 -43.43 6.30
N ARG A 73 8.04 -42.85 6.65
CA ARG A 73 9.31 -43.62 6.72
C ARG A 73 9.32 -44.56 7.92
N SER A 74 8.83 -44.11 9.09
CA SER A 74 8.79 -44.94 10.30
C SER A 74 7.96 -46.23 10.12
N LEU A 75 6.79 -46.13 9.47
CA LEU A 75 5.93 -47.30 9.23
C LEU A 75 6.52 -48.28 8.19
N HIS A 76 7.21 -47.78 7.16
CA HIS A 76 7.83 -48.65 6.15
C HIS A 76 8.97 -49.50 6.73
N TYR A 77 9.82 -48.93 7.58
CA TYR A 77 10.89 -49.69 8.26
C TYR A 77 10.37 -50.69 9.30
N ARG A 78 9.16 -50.50 9.85
CA ARG A 78 8.54 -51.47 10.77
C ARG A 78 7.93 -52.67 10.05
N ILE A 79 7.32 -52.46 8.87
CA ILE A 79 6.74 -53.54 8.07
C ILE A 79 7.85 -54.46 7.52
N LEU A 80 8.95 -53.89 7.02
CA LEU A 80 10.08 -54.66 6.48
C LEU A 80 10.84 -55.48 7.53
N LYS A 81 10.75 -55.12 8.82
CA LYS A 81 11.46 -55.82 9.91
C LYS A 81 10.65 -56.97 10.54
N LEU A 82 9.37 -57.10 10.18
CA LEU A 82 8.47 -58.17 10.63
C LEU A 82 8.23 -59.25 9.56
N ALA A 83 8.71 -59.02 8.33
CA ALA A 83 8.53 -59.90 7.18
C ALA A 83 9.82 -60.64 6.77
N GLY A 84 10.82 -60.68 7.66
CA GLY A 84 12.06 -61.44 7.50
C GLY A 84 12.16 -62.53 8.55
#